data_AF-A0AAP8T1N7-F1
#
_entry.id   AF-A0AAP8T1N7-F1
#
_cell.length_a   1.000
_cell.length_b   1.000
_cell.length_c   1.000
_cell.angle_alpha   90.00
_cell.angle_beta   90.00
_cell.angle_gamma   90.00
#
_symmetry.space_group_name_H-M   'P 1'
#
loop_
_entity.id
_entity.type
_entity.pdbx_description
1 polymer ?
#
loop_
_entity_poly.entity_id
_entity_poly.type
_entity_poly.pdbx_seq_one_letter_code
_entity_poly.pdbx_strand_id
1 'polypeptide(L)' 'ITHRNLIENVKDFSSMIELHESDKMIAVLPMFHSFCLTICVNMILLNGATTIIVPKFNPTELVDIIKNEKATLIAA' A
#
# COMPACT_ATOMS: atom_id res chain seq x y z
N ILE A 1 12.73 -11.56 11.71
CA ILE A 1 12.67 -10.88 10.39
C ILE A 1 13.91 -10.02 10.26
N THR A 2 14.70 -10.18 9.19
CA THR A 2 15.87 -9.32 8.93
C THR A 2 15.52 -8.24 7.90
N HIS A 3 16.28 -7.15 7.85
CA HIS A 3 16.11 -6.10 6.83
C HIS A 3 16.19 -6.66 5.41
N ARG A 4 17.14 -7.57 5.15
CA ARG A 4 17.25 -8.24 3.85
C ARG A 4 15.98 -8.99 3.51
N ASN A 5 15.41 -9.76 4.45
CA ASN A 5 14.17 -10.50 4.17
C ASN A 5 12.98 -9.56 3.89
N LEU A 6 12.91 -8.38 4.50
CA LEU A 6 11.84 -7.41 4.18
C LEU A 6 11.95 -6.92 2.74
N ILE A 7 13.16 -6.60 2.28
CA ILE A 7 13.38 -6.13 0.91
C ILE A 7 13.07 -7.24 -0.10
N GLU A 8 13.49 -8.48 0.16
CA GLU A 8 13.22 -9.59 -0.76
C GLU A 8 11.71 -9.87 -0.90
N ASN A 9 10.96 -9.89 0.21
CA ASN A 9 9.48 -10.01 0.14
C ASN A 9 8.87 -8.91 -0.73
N VAL A 10 9.34 -7.67 -0.59
CA VAL A 10 8.83 -6.54 -1.37
C VAL A 10 9.13 -6.69 -2.86
N LYS A 11 10.33 -7.15 -3.23
CA LYS A 11 10.72 -7.37 -4.63
C LYS A 11 9.86 -8.45 -5.29
N ASP A 12 9.60 -9.54 -4.57
CA ASP A 12 8.75 -10.64 -5.08
C ASP A 12 7.38 -10.09 -5.48
N PHE A 13 6.73 -9.29 -4.63
CA PHE A 13 5.44 -8.68 -4.96
C PHE A 13 5.52 -7.57 -6.01
N SER A 14 6.58 -6.75 -5.99
CA SER A 14 6.78 -5.71 -7.01
C SER A 14 6.91 -6.30 -8.42
N SER A 15 7.36 -7.55 -8.56
CA SER A 15 7.42 -8.24 -9.85
C SER A 15 6.07 -8.76 -10.36
N MET A 16 5.06 -8.84 -9.50
CA MET A 16 3.73 -9.36 -9.83
C MET A 16 2.74 -8.28 -10.28
N ILE A 17 3.03 -7.01 -10.00
CA ILE A 17 2.15 -5.87 -10.25
C ILE A 17 2.96 -4.78 -10.95
N GLU A 18 2.44 -4.25 -12.05
CA GLU A 18 3.02 -3.06 -12.68
C GLU A 18 2.63 -1.82 -11.86
N LEU A 19 3.60 -1.26 -11.13
CA LEU A 19 3.45 -0.06 -10.32
C LEU A 19 4.17 1.12 -10.99
N HIS A 20 3.54 2.29 -10.93
CA HIS A 20 4.11 3.55 -11.37
C HIS A 20 4.19 4.54 -10.20
N GLU A 21 5.09 5.53 -10.28
CA GLU A 21 5.24 6.57 -9.26
C GLU A 21 3.95 7.39 -9.03
N SER A 22 3.06 7.42 -10.03
CA SER A 22 1.74 8.06 -9.92
C SER A 22 0.71 7.26 -9.13
N ASP A 23 1.00 6.00 -8.80
CA ASP A 23 0.06 5.14 -8.09
C ASP A 23 -0.12 5.56 -6.63
N LYS A 24 -1.36 5.36 -6.17
CA LYS A 24 -1.81 5.76 -4.85
C LYS A 24 -2.54 4.61 -4.19
N MET A 25 -1.89 4.00 -3.21
CA MET A 25 -2.35 2.81 -2.50
C MET A 25 -3.04 3.16 -1.19
N ILE A 26 -4.24 2.67 -0.97
CA ILE A 26 -4.91 2.80 0.33
C ILE A 26 -4.44 1.73 1.30
N ALA A 27 -3.96 2.16 2.47
CA ALA A 27 -3.69 1.32 3.62
C ALA A 27 -4.83 1.44 4.65
N VAL A 28 -5.82 0.55 4.56
CA VAL A 28 -6.95 0.46 5.53
C VAL A 28 -6.73 -0.57 6.64
N LEU A 29 -5.75 -1.47 6.43
CA LEU A 29 -5.42 -2.54 7.36
C LEU A 29 -4.37 -2.05 8.36
N PRO A 30 -4.29 -2.65 9.58
CA PRO A 30 -3.28 -2.27 10.56
C PRO A 30 -1.85 -2.45 10.01
N MET A 31 -1.07 -1.38 9.96
CA MET A 31 0.28 -1.35 9.37
C MET A 31 1.31 -2.20 10.13
N PHE A 32 1.01 -2.65 11.35
CA PHE A 32 1.88 -3.60 12.07
C PHE A 32 1.74 -5.04 11.57
N HIS A 33 0.72 -5.34 10.76
CA HIS A 33 0.55 -6.66 10.16
C HIS A 33 1.46 -6.81 8.93
N SER A 34 2.12 -7.96 8.78
CA SER A 34 3.13 -8.21 7.73
C SER A 34 2.61 -7.94 6.33
N PHE A 35 1.36 -8.30 6.04
CA PHE A 35 0.71 -8.04 4.76
C PHE A 35 0.60 -6.53 4.45
N CYS A 36 0.01 -5.74 5.35
CA CYS A 36 -0.14 -4.29 5.14
C CYS A 36 1.21 -3.60 5.05
N LEU A 37 2.15 -3.98 5.94
CA LEU A 37 3.51 -3.44 5.93
C LEU A 37 4.24 -3.74 4.63
N THR A 38 4.11 -4.95 4.09
CA THR A 38 4.82 -5.35 2.86
C THR A 38 4.19 -4.72 1.63
N ILE A 39 2.88 -4.90 1.44
CA ILE A 39 2.17 -4.55 0.21
C ILE A 39 1.75 -3.09 0.19
N CYS A 40 1.18 -2.57 1.28
CA CYS A 40 0.58 -1.24 1.29
C CYS A 40 1.59 -0.13 1.60
N VAL A 41 2.74 -0.49 2.19
CA VAL A 41 3.75 0.49 2.67
C VAL A 41 5.08 0.27 1.97
N ASN A 42 5.78 -0.84 2.24
CA ASN A 42 7.16 -1.01 1.76
C ASN A 42 7.25 -1.14 0.24
N MET A 43 6.35 -1.89 -0.40
CA MET A 43 6.28 -2.01 -1.85
C MET A 43 6.01 -0.67 -2.53
N ILE A 44 5.06 0.09 -2.00
CA ILE A 44 4.69 1.40 -2.53
C ILE A 44 5.85 2.38 -2.43
N LEU A 45 6.50 2.44 -1.26
CA LEU A 45 7.67 3.29 -1.04
C LEU A 45 8.88 2.88 -1.90
N LEU A 46 9.13 1.57 -2.08
CA LEU A 46 10.25 1.09 -2.91
C LEU A 46 10.08 1.47 -4.38
N ASN A 47 8.84 1.55 -4.87
CA ASN A 47 8.52 1.91 -6.26
C ASN A 47 8.25 3.41 -6.45
N GLY A 48 8.50 4.26 -5.43
CA GLY A 48 8.29 5.71 -5.52
C GLY A 48 6.84 6.16 -5.57
N ALA A 49 5.90 5.26 -5.29
CA ALA A 49 4.46 5.52 -5.27
C ALA A 49 4.01 6.06 -3.90
N THR A 50 2.73 6.39 -3.76
CA THR A 50 2.17 7.03 -2.55
C THR A 50 1.26 6.09 -1.76
N THR A 51 1.45 6.02 -0.43
CA THR A 51 0.52 5.35 0.49
C THR A 51 -0.42 6.36 1.14
N ILE A 52 -1.73 6.15 1.01
CA ILE A 52 -2.78 6.88 1.71
C ILE A 52 -3.19 6.08 2.95
N ILE A 53 -2.89 6.60 4.14
CA ILE A 53 -3.18 5.92 5.41
C ILE A 53 -4.60 6.23 5.84
N VAL A 54 -5.43 5.19 6.03
CA VAL A 54 -6.80 5.29 6.54
C VAL A 54 -6.85 4.61 7.91
N PRO A 55 -6.77 5.36 9.03
CA PRO A 55 -6.59 4.78 10.37
C PRO A 55 -7.72 3.87 10.84
N LYS A 56 -8.93 4.11 10.34
CA LYS A 56 -10.12 3.34 10.67
C LYS A 56 -10.96 3.15 9.42
N PHE A 57 -11.31 1.90 9.13
CA PHE A 57 -12.17 1.60 7.99
C PHE A 57 -13.60 2.09 8.22
N ASN A 58 -14.06 2.97 7.34
CA ASN A 58 -15.45 3.35 7.16
C ASN A 58 -15.74 3.36 5.64
N PRO A 59 -16.64 2.52 5.12
CA PRO A 59 -16.90 2.42 3.68
C PRO A 59 -17.30 3.74 3.02
N THR A 60 -18.12 4.56 3.69
CA THR A 60 -18.61 5.82 3.14
C THR A 60 -17.46 6.83 3.02
N GLU A 61 -16.69 7.00 4.09
CA GLU A 61 -15.52 7.88 4.09
C GLU A 61 -14.44 7.39 3.12
N LEU A 62 -14.27 6.07 3.00
CA LEU A 62 -13.29 5.48 2.09
C LEU A 62 -13.60 5.81 0.62
N VAL A 63 -14.88 5.78 0.21
CA VAL A 63 -15.27 6.16 -1.16
C VAL A 63 -14.92 7.62 -1.44
N ASP A 64 -15.15 8.51 -0.48
CA ASP A 64 -14.79 9.92 -0.60
C ASP A 64 -13.27 10.11 -0.66
N ILE A 65 -12.50 9.38 0.14
CA ILE A 65 -11.03 9.38 0.11
C ILE A 65 -10.52 8.89 -1.24
N ILE A 66 -11.02 7.75 -1.74
CA ILE A 66 -10.64 7.20 -3.06
C ILE A 66 -10.83 8.26 -4.14
N LYS A 67 -11.97 8.95 -4.13
CA LYS A 67 -12.31 9.97 -5.13
C LYS A 67 -11.44 11.23 -5.01
N ASN A 68 -11.27 11.77 -3.80
CA ASN A 68 -10.55 13.01 -3.57
C ASN A 68 -9.05 12.86 -3.79
N GLU A 69 -8.48 11.77 -3.30
CA GLU A 69 -7.05 11.48 -3.44
C GLU A 69 -6.71 10.86 -4.80
N LYS A 70 -7.70 10.41 -5.56
CA LYS A 70 -7.53 9.65 -6.81
C LYS A 70 -6.72 8.37 -6.58
N ALA A 71 -7.12 7.60 -5.57
CA ALA A 71 -6.47 6.32 -5.27
C ALA A 71 -6.60 5.35 -6.46
N THR A 72 -5.52 4.63 -6.76
CA THR A 72 -5.45 3.67 -7.88
C THR A 72 -5.46 2.23 -7.39
N LEU A 73 -5.07 2.00 -6.13
CA LEU A 73 -4.91 0.67 -5.55
C LEU A 73 -5.55 0.61 -4.16
N ILE A 74 -6.11 -0.55 -3.83
CA ILE A 74 -6.57 -0.89 -2.49
C ILE A 74 -6.27 -2.37 -2.22
N ALA A 75 -5.78 -2.68 -1.03
CA ALA A 75 -5.77 -4.05 -0.50
C ALA A 75 -6.60 -4.08 0.78
N ALA A 76 -7.57 -4.99 0.80
CA ALA A 76 -8.50 -5.23 1.89
C ALA A 76 -8.54 -6.72 2.20
#